data_AF-A0A830GG25-F1
#
_entry.id   AF-A0A830GG25-F1
#
_cell.length_a   1.000
_cell.length_b   1.000
_cell.length_c   1.000
_cell.angle_alpha   90.00
_cell.angle_beta   90.00
_cell.angle_gamma   90.00
#
_symmetry.space_group_name_H-M   'P 1'
#
loop_
_entity.id
_entity.type
_entity.pdbx_description
1 polymer ?
#
loop_
_entity_poly.entity_id
_entity_poly.type
_entity_poly.pdbx_seq_one_letter_code
_entity_poly.pdbx_strand_id
1 'polypeptide(L)'
;MTAYRFRVKFAPDPTSLWRDIVVGADRTLDEFQTTINAAMGLNQDHLWFFGIDEDYWESDVKYQCPAEHEDLPSGQPMQFGETTYSAGATTVGELVAQLDLDQYDRICYLFDYGDEWRFYAILKEVVDDPDRRAPEVVKEKGDEIDQYASAGEDGSPLPDRLQELGLPDTAVPTADLRALEDRDDVAHVIVLLSIETGFGTVSERFMIQFDDVGYLLENSPRGWEVIEEVDGGDKTEEALLSALVSAAREWHAEIAEIASAASGQVFDDQTVEAMNVELNQELERTGYSHL
;
A
#
# COMPACT_ATOMS: atom_id res chain seq x y z
N MET A 1 -32.50 -18.58 7.81
CA MET A 1 -31.61 -18.58 8.98
C MET A 1 -30.29 -19.11 8.52
N THR A 2 -29.57 -18.23 7.85
CA THR A 2 -28.33 -18.43 7.18
C THR A 2 -27.41 -17.32 7.68
N ALA A 3 -26.29 -17.72 8.25
CA ALA A 3 -25.15 -16.84 8.47
C ALA A 3 -23.99 -17.34 7.63
N TYR A 4 -23.06 -16.45 7.34
CA TYR A 4 -21.87 -16.74 6.55
C TYR A 4 -20.66 -16.53 7.43
N ARG A 5 -19.74 -17.50 7.43
CA ARG A 5 -18.43 -17.32 8.04
C ARG A 5 -17.43 -16.95 6.96
N PHE A 6 -16.96 -15.71 6.99
CA PHE A 6 -15.86 -15.25 6.16
C PHE A 6 -14.54 -15.31 6.91
N ARG A 7 -13.46 -15.74 6.24
CA ARG A 7 -12.10 -15.48 6.69
C ARG A 7 -11.55 -14.28 5.96
N VAL A 8 -11.43 -13.17 6.67
CA VAL A 8 -10.85 -11.93 6.16
C VAL A 8 -9.35 -11.94 6.44
N LYS A 9 -8.55 -11.66 5.42
CA LYS A 9 -7.09 -11.67 5.47
C LYS A 9 -6.53 -10.36 4.99
N PHE A 10 -5.50 -9.88 5.67
CA PHE A 10 -4.70 -8.76 5.19
C PHE A 10 -3.86 -9.23 3.99
N ALA A 11 -4.00 -8.56 2.84
CA ALA A 11 -3.40 -9.03 1.60
C ALA A 11 -1.85 -9.04 1.62
N PRO A 12 -1.16 -8.04 2.20
CA PRO A 12 0.29 -8.04 2.33
C PRO A 12 0.86 -9.14 3.26
N ASP A 13 0.14 -9.51 4.33
CA ASP A 13 0.54 -10.63 5.19
C ASP A 13 -0.65 -11.58 5.53
N PRO A 14 -1.07 -12.40 4.56
CA PRO A 14 -2.29 -13.20 4.65
C PRO A 14 -2.15 -14.45 5.52
N THR A 15 -0.94 -14.72 6.02
CA THR A 15 -0.66 -15.88 6.88
C THR A 15 -0.54 -15.48 8.34
N SER A 16 -0.11 -14.26 8.62
CA SER A 16 0.04 -13.76 9.99
C SER A 16 -1.19 -13.00 10.46
N LEU A 17 -1.86 -12.24 9.59
CA LEU A 17 -3.00 -11.39 9.98
C LEU A 17 -4.32 -11.82 9.31
N TRP A 18 -5.24 -12.36 10.11
CA TRP A 18 -6.58 -12.73 9.66
C TRP A 18 -7.63 -12.76 10.78
N ARG A 19 -8.91 -12.66 10.38
CA ARG A 19 -10.10 -12.75 11.23
C ARG A 19 -11.13 -13.68 10.59
N ASP A 20 -11.69 -14.63 11.34
CA ASP A 20 -12.91 -15.33 10.96
C ASP A 20 -14.10 -14.57 11.54
N ILE A 21 -14.97 -14.06 10.68
CA ILE A 21 -16.15 -13.27 11.06
C ILE A 21 -17.40 -14.03 10.63
N VAL A 22 -18.34 -14.22 11.58
CA VAL A 22 -19.67 -14.77 11.28
C VAL A 22 -20.66 -13.62 11.20
N VAL A 23 -21.41 -13.55 10.11
CA VAL A 23 -22.38 -12.48 9.87
C VAL A 23 -23.69 -13.06 9.32
N GLY A 24 -24.82 -12.60 9.82
CA GLY A 24 -26.14 -13.02 9.35
C GLY A 24 -26.46 -12.51 7.94
N ALA A 25 -27.21 -13.29 7.16
CA ALA A 25 -27.56 -12.96 5.78
C ALA A 25 -28.31 -11.61 5.61
N ASP A 26 -29.09 -11.19 6.61
CA ASP A 26 -29.88 -9.94 6.57
C ASP A 26 -29.05 -8.69 6.95
N ARG A 27 -27.78 -8.86 7.33
CA ARG A 27 -26.89 -7.75 7.72
C ARG A 27 -26.33 -7.05 6.50
N THR A 28 -26.18 -5.73 6.58
CA THR A 28 -25.64 -4.93 5.47
C THR A 28 -24.13 -5.15 5.33
N LEU A 29 -23.61 -4.87 4.14
CA LEU A 29 -22.16 -4.87 3.91
C LEU A 29 -21.46 -3.76 4.73
N ASP A 30 -22.16 -2.66 5.01
CA ASP A 30 -21.71 -1.61 5.92
C ASP A 30 -21.52 -2.11 7.38
N GLU A 31 -22.48 -2.89 7.92
CA GLU A 31 -22.33 -3.53 9.23
C GLU A 31 -21.16 -4.53 9.24
N PHE A 32 -21.01 -5.29 8.15
CA PHE A 32 -19.92 -6.24 7.99
C PHE A 32 -18.55 -5.54 7.95
N GLN A 33 -18.41 -4.50 7.12
CA GLN A 33 -17.20 -3.70 7.00
C GLN A 33 -16.84 -3.01 8.32
N THR A 34 -17.80 -2.44 9.04
CA THR A 34 -17.59 -1.83 10.36
C THR A 34 -16.89 -2.83 11.29
N THR A 35 -17.30 -4.10 11.23
CA THR A 35 -16.72 -5.18 12.05
C THR A 35 -15.34 -5.61 11.55
N ILE A 36 -15.10 -5.64 10.24
CA ILE A 36 -13.77 -5.90 9.67
C ILE A 36 -12.78 -4.85 10.17
N ASN A 37 -13.10 -3.58 9.99
CA ASN A 37 -12.20 -2.49 10.36
C ASN A 37 -11.93 -2.48 11.86
N ALA A 38 -12.97 -2.58 12.69
CA ALA A 38 -12.78 -2.68 14.14
C ALA A 38 -11.89 -3.87 14.54
N ALA A 39 -12.02 -5.03 13.89
CA ALA A 39 -11.22 -6.21 14.18
C ALA A 39 -9.77 -6.12 13.64
N MET A 40 -9.53 -5.26 12.65
CA MET A 40 -8.23 -5.04 12.03
C MET A 40 -7.51 -3.81 12.58
N GLY A 41 -8.09 -3.04 13.52
CA GLY A 41 -7.48 -1.80 14.05
C GLY A 41 -7.69 -0.56 13.17
N LEU A 42 -8.63 -0.60 12.23
CA LEU A 42 -8.92 0.48 11.31
C LEU A 42 -10.11 1.35 11.80
N ASN A 43 -10.06 2.64 11.49
CA ASN A 43 -11.10 3.64 11.72
C ASN A 43 -12.21 3.53 10.66
N GLN A 44 -13.09 4.54 10.58
CA GLN A 44 -14.24 4.55 9.68
C GLN A 44 -14.29 5.82 8.82
N ASP A 45 -13.17 6.55 8.72
CA ASP A 45 -13.19 7.93 8.21
C ASP A 45 -12.91 8.03 6.71
N HIS A 46 -12.61 6.91 6.05
CA HIS A 46 -12.15 6.86 4.66
C HIS A 46 -13.11 6.09 3.76
N LEU A 47 -13.02 6.36 2.45
CA LEU A 47 -13.79 5.66 1.42
C LEU A 47 -13.31 4.21 1.27
N TRP A 48 -14.22 3.34 0.84
CA TRP A 48 -13.96 1.91 0.71
C TRP A 48 -14.98 1.24 -0.22
N PHE A 49 -14.60 0.07 -0.75
CA PHE A 49 -15.51 -0.80 -1.48
C PHE A 49 -15.19 -2.29 -1.28
N PHE A 50 -16.20 -3.16 -1.49
CA PHE A 50 -15.99 -4.57 -1.79
C PHE A 50 -16.04 -4.81 -3.30
N GLY A 51 -15.14 -5.64 -3.82
CA GLY A 51 -15.05 -6.04 -5.22
C GLY A 51 -14.84 -7.54 -5.38
N ILE A 52 -14.70 -7.98 -6.62
CA ILE A 52 -14.50 -9.39 -6.98
C ILE A 52 -13.14 -9.68 -7.62
N ASP A 53 -12.46 -8.64 -8.13
CA ASP A 53 -11.19 -8.80 -8.83
C ASP A 53 -9.99 -8.76 -7.86
N GLU A 54 -8.96 -9.51 -8.20
CA GLU A 54 -7.65 -9.52 -7.54
C GLU A 54 -6.94 -8.17 -7.67
N ASP A 55 -7.20 -7.45 -8.75
CA ASP A 55 -6.71 -6.11 -9.03
C ASP A 55 -7.73 -5.04 -8.60
N TYR A 56 -8.46 -5.30 -7.49
CA TYR A 56 -9.38 -4.44 -6.73
C TYR A 56 -10.12 -3.37 -7.56
N TRP A 57 -9.43 -2.31 -8.00
CA TRP A 57 -9.90 -1.25 -8.88
C TRP A 57 -10.51 -1.73 -10.19
N GLU A 58 -10.02 -2.81 -10.78
CA GLU A 58 -10.54 -3.42 -12.01
C GLU A 58 -11.76 -4.33 -11.77
N SER A 59 -12.36 -4.28 -10.58
CA SER A 59 -13.60 -5.02 -10.29
C SER A 59 -14.77 -4.50 -11.13
N ASP A 60 -15.30 -5.36 -12.02
CA ASP A 60 -16.53 -5.12 -12.78
C ASP A 60 -17.76 -4.86 -11.90
N VAL A 61 -17.74 -5.36 -10.67
CA VAL A 61 -18.80 -5.16 -9.67
C VAL A 61 -18.19 -4.61 -8.38
N LYS A 62 -18.70 -3.46 -7.91
CA LYS A 62 -18.29 -2.85 -6.64
C LYS A 62 -19.46 -2.55 -5.73
N TYR A 63 -19.28 -2.81 -4.44
CA TYR A 63 -20.20 -2.42 -3.38
C TYR A 63 -19.55 -1.30 -2.58
N GLN A 64 -19.92 -0.06 -2.91
CA GLN A 64 -19.27 1.15 -2.42
C GLN A 64 -19.84 1.58 -1.07
N CYS A 65 -19.01 2.22 -0.27
CA CYS A 65 -19.44 2.85 0.98
C CYS A 65 -20.62 3.82 0.74
N PRO A 66 -21.55 3.98 1.70
CA PRO A 66 -22.73 4.82 1.50
C PRO A 66 -22.39 6.26 1.12
N ALA A 67 -21.35 6.84 1.70
CA ALA A 67 -20.92 8.21 1.42
C ALA A 67 -20.56 8.41 -0.05
N GLU A 68 -19.77 7.51 -0.63
CA GLU A 68 -19.42 7.55 -2.06
C GLU A 68 -20.66 7.36 -2.94
N HIS A 69 -21.50 6.38 -2.61
CA HIS A 69 -22.65 6.05 -3.45
C HIS A 69 -23.75 7.14 -3.43
N GLU A 70 -23.94 7.82 -2.30
CA GLU A 70 -24.93 8.89 -2.14
C GLU A 70 -24.45 10.23 -2.72
N ASP A 71 -23.15 10.53 -2.64
CA ASP A 71 -22.56 11.78 -3.15
C ASP A 71 -22.27 11.77 -4.65
N LEU A 72 -22.42 10.63 -5.34
CA LEU A 72 -22.34 10.58 -6.80
C LEU A 72 -23.47 11.43 -7.42
N PRO A 73 -23.16 12.56 -8.08
CA PRO A 73 -24.13 13.17 -8.98
C PRO A 73 -24.43 12.15 -10.07
N SER A 74 -25.70 11.82 -10.27
CA SER A 74 -26.17 10.94 -11.33
C SER A 74 -25.45 11.27 -12.65
N GLY A 75 -24.44 10.48 -13.04
CA GLY A 75 -23.73 10.63 -14.31
C GLY A 75 -22.23 11.00 -14.30
N GLN A 76 -21.48 10.80 -13.21
CA GLN A 76 -20.00 10.69 -13.36
C GLN A 76 -19.65 9.34 -14.02
N PRO A 77 -18.68 9.29 -14.96
CA PRO A 77 -18.36 8.07 -15.67
C PRO A 77 -17.70 7.08 -14.71
N MET A 78 -18.47 6.06 -14.29
CA MET A 78 -17.91 4.76 -13.92
C MET A 78 -17.08 4.25 -15.11
N GLN A 79 -16.07 3.41 -14.86
CA GLN A 79 -15.39 2.70 -15.95
C GLN A 79 -16.46 2.08 -16.86
N PHE A 80 -16.27 2.14 -18.17
CA PHE A 80 -17.30 1.68 -19.11
C PHE A 80 -17.53 0.16 -18.95
N GLY A 81 -18.60 -0.22 -18.23
CA GLY A 81 -18.91 -1.62 -17.93
C GLY A 81 -19.02 -1.95 -16.44
N GLU A 82 -18.57 -1.05 -15.56
CA GLU A 82 -18.60 -1.22 -14.10
C GLU A 82 -20.02 -1.07 -13.54
N THR A 83 -20.42 -1.99 -12.66
CA THR A 83 -21.70 -1.96 -11.95
C THR A 83 -21.45 -1.71 -10.46
N THR A 84 -22.08 -0.65 -9.93
CA THR A 84 -21.93 -0.30 -8.51
C THR A 84 -23.23 -0.47 -7.73
N TYR A 85 -23.09 -0.83 -6.45
CA TYR A 85 -24.18 -0.98 -5.49
C TYR A 85 -23.83 -0.25 -4.19
N SER A 86 -24.84 0.20 -3.45
CA SER A 86 -24.65 0.75 -2.10
C SER A 86 -24.42 -0.37 -1.08
N ALA A 87 -23.27 -0.36 -0.41
CA ALA A 87 -22.98 -1.30 0.67
C ALA A 87 -23.90 -1.12 1.90
N GLY A 88 -24.48 0.07 2.08
CA GLY A 88 -25.47 0.34 3.14
C GLY A 88 -26.85 -0.23 2.85
N ALA A 89 -27.17 -0.50 1.58
CA ALA A 89 -28.45 -1.07 1.16
C ALA A 89 -28.36 -2.57 0.83
N THR A 90 -27.20 -3.05 0.38
CA THR A 90 -26.98 -4.45 0.06
C THR A 90 -26.65 -5.26 1.31
N THR A 91 -27.34 -6.38 1.48
CA THR A 91 -27.08 -7.36 2.53
C THR A 91 -26.02 -8.38 2.14
N VAL A 92 -25.39 -9.03 3.12
CA VAL A 92 -24.41 -10.11 2.88
C VAL A 92 -25.06 -11.25 2.09
N GLY A 93 -26.31 -11.61 2.38
CA GLY A 93 -27.04 -12.63 1.64
C GLY A 93 -27.30 -12.24 0.18
N GLU A 94 -27.62 -10.96 -0.08
CA GLU A 94 -27.76 -10.46 -1.45
C GLU A 94 -26.43 -10.45 -2.20
N LEU A 95 -25.32 -10.04 -1.57
CA LEU A 95 -23.99 -10.12 -2.17
C LEU A 95 -23.64 -11.57 -2.55
N VAL A 96 -23.82 -12.51 -1.62
CA VAL A 96 -23.55 -13.94 -1.86
C VAL A 96 -24.40 -14.46 -3.02
N ALA A 97 -25.68 -14.10 -3.08
CA ALA A 97 -26.58 -14.54 -4.14
C ALA A 97 -26.31 -13.86 -5.50
N GLN A 98 -25.95 -12.57 -5.51
CA GLN A 98 -25.67 -11.81 -6.73
C GLN A 98 -24.38 -12.28 -7.39
N LEU A 99 -23.36 -12.56 -6.59
CA LEU A 99 -22.05 -13.02 -7.06
C LEU A 99 -21.97 -14.55 -7.20
N ASP A 100 -23.06 -15.28 -6.87
CA ASP A 100 -23.12 -16.74 -6.87
C ASP A 100 -21.98 -17.38 -6.08
N LEU A 101 -21.66 -16.83 -4.89
CA LEU A 101 -20.51 -17.28 -4.10
C LEU A 101 -20.76 -18.66 -3.49
N ASP A 102 -19.84 -19.57 -3.76
CA ASP A 102 -19.74 -20.87 -3.14
C ASP A 102 -18.70 -20.88 -1.99
N GLN A 103 -18.70 -21.98 -1.24
CA GLN A 103 -17.69 -22.20 -0.22
C GLN A 103 -16.29 -22.14 -0.84
N TYR A 104 -15.42 -21.33 -0.25
CA TYR A 104 -14.04 -21.00 -0.63
C TYR A 104 -13.87 -19.96 -1.72
N ASP A 105 -14.96 -19.41 -2.26
CA ASP A 105 -14.87 -18.21 -3.06
C ASP A 105 -14.50 -17.01 -2.21
N ARG A 106 -13.98 -15.98 -2.87
CA ARG A 106 -13.42 -14.80 -2.23
C ARG A 106 -14.00 -13.53 -2.82
N ILE A 107 -14.12 -12.54 -1.97
CA ILE A 107 -14.34 -11.15 -2.34
C ILE A 107 -13.16 -10.32 -1.86
N CYS A 108 -12.89 -9.22 -2.55
CA CYS A 108 -11.84 -8.27 -2.20
C CYS A 108 -12.44 -7.08 -1.46
N TYR A 109 -11.71 -6.52 -0.51
CA TYR A 109 -12.09 -5.35 0.28
C TYR A 109 -10.94 -4.37 0.25
N LEU A 110 -11.19 -3.17 -0.27
CA LEU A 110 -10.24 -2.07 -0.30
C LEU A 110 -10.75 -0.96 0.60
N PHE A 111 -9.90 -0.53 1.52
CA PHE A 111 -10.19 0.52 2.48
C PHE A 111 -9.13 1.60 2.42
N ASP A 112 -9.57 2.85 2.48
CA ASP A 112 -8.73 4.04 2.26
C ASP A 112 -8.16 4.08 0.84
N TYR A 113 -8.73 4.92 -0.02
CA TYR A 113 -8.27 5.04 -1.40
C TYR A 113 -6.90 5.75 -1.51
N GLY A 114 -6.40 6.35 -0.42
CA GLY A 114 -5.06 6.89 -0.35
C GLY A 114 -4.04 5.82 0.02
N ASP A 115 -4.21 5.19 1.18
CA ASP A 115 -3.26 4.21 1.73
C ASP A 115 -3.44 2.79 1.19
N GLU A 116 -4.60 2.52 0.57
CA GLU A 116 -4.98 1.26 -0.05
C GLU A 116 -4.80 0.02 0.85
N TRP A 117 -5.46 0.04 2.01
CA TRP A 117 -5.53 -1.13 2.87
C TRP A 117 -6.32 -2.25 2.17
N ARG A 118 -5.58 -3.24 1.66
CA ARG A 118 -6.11 -4.35 0.85
C ARG A 118 -6.35 -5.60 1.70
N PHE A 119 -7.55 -6.14 1.59
CA PHE A 119 -7.97 -7.38 2.22
C PHE A 119 -8.74 -8.27 1.25
N TYR A 120 -8.79 -9.55 1.55
CA TYR A 120 -9.75 -10.45 0.89
C TYR A 120 -10.46 -11.33 1.91
N ALA A 121 -11.74 -11.59 1.65
CA ALA A 121 -12.62 -12.36 2.51
C ALA A 121 -13.05 -13.65 1.80
N ILE A 122 -12.64 -14.80 2.35
CA ILE A 122 -12.99 -16.12 1.83
C ILE A 122 -14.25 -16.64 2.52
N LEU A 123 -15.28 -17.03 1.78
CA LEU A 123 -16.45 -17.70 2.34
C LEU A 123 -16.07 -19.10 2.85
N LYS A 124 -15.89 -19.28 4.16
CA LYS A 124 -15.45 -20.55 4.74
C LYS A 124 -16.58 -21.53 4.97
N GLU A 125 -17.77 -21.05 5.30
CA GLU A 125 -18.90 -21.88 5.71
C GLU A 125 -20.21 -21.10 5.63
N VAL A 126 -21.27 -21.80 5.24
CA VAL A 126 -22.66 -21.37 5.40
C VAL A 126 -23.20 -22.03 6.68
N VAL A 127 -23.60 -21.24 7.65
CA VAL A 127 -23.99 -21.67 9.00
C VAL A 127 -25.50 -21.56 9.15
N ASP A 128 -26.12 -22.58 9.75
CA ASP A 128 -27.53 -22.56 10.14
C ASP A 128 -27.70 -21.79 11.46
N ASP A 129 -27.86 -20.48 11.36
CA ASP A 129 -27.92 -19.50 12.45
C ASP A 129 -28.92 -18.38 12.10
N PRO A 130 -29.61 -17.74 13.04
CA PRO A 130 -30.43 -16.56 12.77
C PRO A 130 -29.82 -15.55 11.78
N ASP A 131 -30.59 -15.22 10.73
CA ASP A 131 -30.19 -14.28 9.65
C ASP A 131 -29.84 -12.89 10.17
N ARG A 132 -30.33 -12.55 11.38
CA ARG A 132 -30.10 -11.26 12.05
C ARG A 132 -28.90 -11.29 12.99
N ARG A 133 -28.08 -12.34 12.99
CA ARG A 133 -26.86 -12.37 13.79
C ARG A 133 -25.98 -11.17 13.43
N ALA A 134 -25.67 -10.33 14.41
CA ALA A 134 -24.73 -9.23 14.21
C ALA A 134 -23.36 -9.82 13.83
N PRO A 135 -22.57 -9.13 12.99
CA PRO A 135 -21.25 -9.63 12.65
C PRO A 135 -20.38 -9.76 13.90
N GLU A 136 -19.65 -10.87 14.01
CA GLU A 136 -18.85 -11.20 15.19
C GLU A 136 -17.56 -11.94 14.78
N VAL A 137 -16.43 -11.52 15.35
CA VAL A 137 -15.15 -12.23 15.21
C VAL A 137 -15.18 -13.49 16.07
N VAL A 138 -15.09 -14.66 15.44
CA VAL A 138 -15.12 -15.97 16.12
C VAL A 138 -13.75 -16.62 16.24
N LYS A 139 -12.78 -16.21 15.40
CA LYS A 139 -11.36 -16.61 15.49
C LYS A 139 -10.48 -15.52 14.88
N GLU A 140 -9.24 -15.44 15.33
CA GLU A 140 -8.28 -14.44 14.84
C GLU A 140 -6.84 -14.93 14.95
N LYS A 141 -5.95 -14.27 14.21
CA LYS A 141 -4.49 -14.39 14.33
C LYS A 141 -3.86 -13.07 13.88
N GLY A 142 -2.77 -12.68 14.55
CA GLY A 142 -1.99 -11.49 14.23
C GLY A 142 -2.56 -10.26 14.93
N ASP A 143 -1.65 -9.35 15.27
CA ASP A 143 -1.97 -8.10 15.95
C ASP A 143 -2.76 -7.17 15.01
N GLU A 144 -3.52 -6.25 15.61
CA GLU A 144 -4.26 -5.23 14.86
C GLU A 144 -3.29 -4.30 14.11
N ILE A 145 -3.75 -3.74 13.00
CA ILE A 145 -3.03 -2.73 12.24
C ILE A 145 -3.08 -1.44 13.03
N ASP A 146 -1.92 -0.84 13.28
CA ASP A 146 -1.86 0.54 13.72
C ASP A 146 -1.99 1.45 12.50
N GLN A 147 -3.25 1.78 12.16
CA GLN A 147 -3.63 2.42 10.89
C GLN A 147 -2.90 3.74 10.64
N TYR A 148 -2.69 4.51 11.72
CA TYR A 148 -1.92 5.74 11.69
C TYR A 148 -1.02 5.77 12.91
N ALA A 149 -0.23 4.70 13.10
CA ALA A 149 0.87 4.71 14.04
C ALA A 149 1.55 6.06 13.90
N SER A 150 1.35 6.95 14.89
CA SER A 150 1.83 8.32 14.78
C SER A 150 3.30 8.18 14.50
N ALA A 151 3.78 8.73 13.37
CA ALA A 151 5.18 8.65 12.98
C ALA A 151 6.05 8.90 14.23
N GLY A 152 6.59 7.83 14.83
CA GLY A 152 7.23 7.96 16.14
C GLY A 152 7.10 6.85 17.20
N GLU A 153 6.58 5.64 16.96
CA GLU A 153 6.85 4.54 17.93
C GLU A 153 7.39 3.21 17.38
N ASP A 154 7.44 2.96 16.07
CA ASP A 154 8.23 1.81 15.54
C ASP A 154 8.98 2.06 14.21
N GLY A 155 8.80 3.22 13.57
CA GLY A 155 9.79 3.77 12.63
C GLY A 155 10.64 4.76 13.40
N SER A 156 11.96 4.58 13.46
CA SER A 156 12.81 5.63 14.02
C SER A 156 12.51 6.93 13.27
N PRO A 157 12.19 8.04 13.96
CA PRO A 157 11.94 9.30 13.29
C PRO A 157 13.11 9.59 12.34
N LEU A 158 12.83 10.18 11.17
CA LEU A 158 13.88 10.59 10.25
C LEU A 158 14.98 11.29 11.05
N PRO A 159 16.27 10.98 10.82
CA PRO A 159 17.37 11.70 11.43
C PRO A 159 17.16 13.22 11.34
N ASP A 160 17.57 13.97 12.37
CA ASP A 160 17.30 15.42 12.47
C ASP A 160 17.66 16.18 11.17
N ARG A 161 18.78 15.83 10.53
CA ARG A 161 19.21 16.41 9.24
C ARG A 161 18.19 16.21 8.11
N LEU A 162 17.53 15.05 8.06
CA LEU A 162 16.50 14.76 7.06
C LEU A 162 15.19 15.49 7.38
N GLN A 163 14.85 15.69 8.66
CA GLN A 163 13.72 16.54 9.06
C GLN A 163 13.92 18.00 8.65
N GLU A 164 15.15 18.52 8.74
CA GLU A 164 15.52 19.89 8.34
C GLU A 164 15.39 20.16 6.83
N LEU A 165 15.22 19.12 6.01
CA LEU A 165 14.91 19.27 4.59
C LEU A 165 13.46 19.73 4.35
N GLY A 166 12.56 19.51 5.32
CA GLY A 166 11.16 19.91 5.21
C GLY A 166 10.41 19.20 4.09
N LEU A 167 10.74 17.92 3.85
CA LEU A 167 10.04 17.09 2.87
C LEU A 167 8.55 16.96 3.26
N PRO A 168 7.62 17.06 2.31
CA PRO A 168 6.22 16.71 2.56
C PRO A 168 6.08 15.21 2.80
N ASP A 169 4.99 14.79 3.43
CA ASP A 169 4.71 13.37 3.70
C ASP A 169 4.41 12.54 2.43
N THR A 170 4.39 13.18 1.25
CA THR A 170 4.09 12.56 -0.05
C THR A 170 5.31 12.59 -0.98
N ALA A 171 5.20 11.88 -2.11
CA ALA A 171 6.12 11.98 -3.24
C ALA A 171 6.42 13.43 -3.62
N VAL A 172 7.70 13.71 -3.91
CA VAL A 172 8.22 15.06 -4.15
C VAL A 172 8.57 15.22 -5.62
N PRO A 173 8.32 16.40 -6.24
CA PRO A 173 8.80 16.65 -7.58
C PRO A 173 10.31 16.38 -7.74
N THR A 174 10.69 15.65 -8.78
CA THR A 174 12.09 15.32 -9.10
C THR A 174 12.97 16.58 -9.19
N ALA A 175 12.40 17.69 -9.66
CA ALA A 175 13.09 18.98 -9.69
C ALA A 175 13.36 19.54 -8.29
N ASP A 176 12.43 19.36 -7.35
CA ASP A 176 12.55 19.83 -5.98
C ASP A 176 13.56 18.97 -5.19
N LEU A 177 13.58 17.64 -5.43
CA LEU A 177 14.62 16.77 -4.86
C LEU A 177 16.01 17.16 -5.37
N ARG A 178 16.17 17.38 -6.67
CA ARG A 178 17.45 17.83 -7.24
C ARG A 178 17.88 19.21 -6.71
N ALA A 179 16.93 20.09 -6.40
CA ALA A 179 17.23 21.39 -5.80
C ALA A 179 17.81 21.29 -4.37
N LEU A 180 17.69 20.14 -3.70
CA LEU A 180 18.35 19.92 -2.40
C LEU A 180 19.89 19.92 -2.54
N GLU A 181 20.45 19.62 -3.72
CA GLU A 181 21.90 19.76 -3.99
C GLU A 181 22.40 21.21 -3.92
N ASP A 182 21.50 22.21 -3.96
CA ASP A 182 21.88 23.62 -3.79
C ASP A 182 22.19 23.98 -2.33
N ARG A 183 21.92 23.07 -1.37
CA ARG A 183 22.25 23.29 0.04
C ARG A 183 23.73 22.99 0.32
N ASP A 184 24.34 23.80 1.18
CA ASP A 184 25.78 23.69 1.50
C ASP A 184 26.15 22.38 2.24
N ASP A 185 25.17 21.70 2.86
CA ASP A 185 25.35 20.46 3.62
C ASP A 185 25.11 19.18 2.80
N VAL A 186 24.60 19.31 1.57
CA VAL A 186 24.26 18.17 0.70
C VAL A 186 25.31 18.03 -0.40
N ALA A 187 25.97 16.87 -0.45
CA ALA A 187 26.94 16.56 -1.48
C ALA A 187 26.27 16.07 -2.77
N HIS A 188 25.35 15.10 -2.66
CA HIS A 188 24.68 14.49 -3.81
C HIS A 188 23.22 14.16 -3.52
N VAL A 189 22.39 14.28 -4.55
CA VAL A 189 21.02 13.76 -4.60
C VAL A 189 20.84 12.97 -5.89
N ILE A 190 20.54 11.68 -5.73
CA ILE A 190 20.30 10.76 -6.85
C ILE A 190 18.87 10.28 -6.77
N VAL A 191 18.03 10.72 -7.71
CA VAL A 191 16.63 10.31 -7.75
C VAL A 191 16.53 8.90 -8.33
N LEU A 192 15.72 8.04 -7.71
CA LEU A 192 15.55 6.66 -8.14
C LEU A 192 14.20 6.46 -8.82
N LEU A 193 14.11 5.44 -9.68
CA LEU A 193 12.88 5.06 -10.35
C LEU A 193 11.88 4.45 -9.36
N SER A 194 10.65 4.95 -9.36
CA SER A 194 9.51 4.23 -8.77
C SER A 194 8.82 3.37 -9.84
N ILE A 195 8.50 2.14 -9.47
CA ILE A 195 7.80 1.16 -10.33
C ILE A 195 6.33 1.57 -10.48
N GLU A 196 5.74 2.19 -9.45
CA GLU A 196 4.31 2.51 -9.39
C GLU A 196 3.98 3.78 -10.18
N THR A 197 4.81 4.82 -10.04
CA THR A 197 4.58 6.10 -10.71
C THR A 197 5.26 6.19 -12.08
N GLY A 198 6.17 5.26 -12.40
CA GLY A 198 6.98 5.30 -13.61
C GLY A 198 7.80 6.59 -13.72
N PHE A 199 8.52 6.77 -14.82
CA PHE A 199 9.26 8.01 -15.06
C PHE A 199 8.32 9.24 -15.01
N GLY A 200 8.53 10.12 -14.04
CA GLY A 200 7.57 11.17 -13.74
C GLY A 200 8.14 12.42 -13.05
N THR A 201 7.32 13.47 -13.08
CA THR A 201 7.58 14.78 -12.46
C THR A 201 7.88 14.67 -10.97
N VAL A 202 7.42 13.59 -10.31
CA VAL A 202 7.57 13.29 -8.88
C VAL A 202 8.31 11.98 -8.68
N SER A 203 8.98 11.83 -7.53
CA SER A 203 9.64 10.61 -7.11
C SER A 203 9.30 10.27 -5.67
N GLU A 204 9.20 8.98 -5.43
CA GLU A 204 8.99 8.34 -4.13
C GLU A 204 10.29 7.74 -3.58
N ARG A 205 11.41 7.83 -4.32
CA ARG A 205 12.68 7.22 -3.90
C ARG A 205 13.86 8.07 -4.32
N PHE A 206 14.79 8.29 -3.41
CA PHE A 206 16.06 8.95 -3.73
C PHE A 206 17.15 8.59 -2.73
N MET A 207 18.39 8.77 -3.16
CA MET A 207 19.54 8.79 -2.27
C MET A 207 19.94 10.23 -2.01
N ILE A 208 20.31 10.54 -0.77
CA ILE A 208 20.93 11.79 -0.40
C ILE A 208 22.20 11.54 0.39
N GLN A 209 23.25 12.28 0.04
CA GLN A 209 24.53 12.19 0.69
C GLN A 209 24.87 13.53 1.35
N PHE A 210 25.20 13.47 2.63
CA PHE A 210 25.87 14.52 3.37
C PHE A 210 27.38 14.25 3.44
N ASP A 211 28.12 15.13 4.11
CA ASP A 211 29.57 15.01 4.26
C ASP A 211 30.02 13.78 5.05
N ASP A 212 29.22 13.33 6.01
CA ASP A 212 29.54 12.27 6.97
C ASP A 212 28.59 11.08 6.94
N VAL A 213 27.50 11.12 6.16
CA VAL A 213 26.48 10.07 6.12
C VAL A 213 25.70 10.10 4.81
N GLY A 214 25.22 8.93 4.39
CA GLY A 214 24.33 8.77 3.25
C GLY A 214 23.03 8.09 3.65
N TYR A 215 21.95 8.43 2.97
CA TYR A 215 20.64 7.82 3.17
C TYR A 215 20.03 7.39 1.83
N LEU A 216 19.45 6.20 1.81
CA LEU A 216 18.48 5.76 0.82
C LEU A 216 17.08 5.93 1.43
N LEU A 217 16.22 6.72 0.78
CA LEU A 217 14.88 7.00 1.26
C LEU A 217 13.82 6.47 0.31
N GLU A 218 12.69 6.07 0.90
CA GLU A 218 11.47 5.70 0.22
C GLU A 218 10.28 6.40 0.87
N ASN A 219 9.39 6.95 0.04
CA ASN A 219 8.11 7.47 0.45
C ASN A 219 7.09 6.33 0.35
N SER A 220 6.41 6.09 1.46
CA SER A 220 5.23 5.25 1.52
C SER A 220 4.03 6.12 1.92
N PRO A 221 2.81 5.57 1.95
CA PRO A 221 1.67 6.30 2.51
C PRO A 221 1.89 6.76 3.97
N ARG A 222 2.87 6.18 4.69
CA ARG A 222 3.28 6.57 6.05
C ARG A 222 4.30 7.72 6.10
N GLY A 223 4.69 8.27 4.96
CA GLY A 223 5.72 9.29 4.84
C GLY A 223 7.07 8.73 4.40
N TRP A 224 8.11 9.55 4.55
CA TRP A 224 9.47 9.18 4.18
C TRP A 224 10.13 8.31 5.24
N GLU A 225 10.69 7.19 4.80
CA GLU A 225 11.42 6.25 5.64
C GLU A 225 12.86 6.10 5.14
N VAL A 226 13.79 5.86 6.06
CA VAL A 226 15.17 5.51 5.74
C VAL A 226 15.22 3.99 5.51
N ILE A 227 15.48 3.59 4.28
CA ILE A 227 15.67 2.19 3.90
C ILE A 227 17.08 1.73 4.29
N GLU A 228 18.08 2.56 4.01
CA GLU A 228 19.47 2.29 4.37
C GLU A 228 20.16 3.58 4.83
N GLU A 229 20.91 3.48 5.93
CA GLU A 229 21.85 4.51 6.39
C GLU A 229 23.28 4.00 6.19
N VAL A 230 24.08 4.75 5.43
CA VAL A 230 25.49 4.45 5.18
C VAL A 230 26.35 5.46 5.93
N ASP A 231 26.98 5.01 7.01
CA ASP A 231 27.95 5.83 7.76
C ASP A 231 29.15 6.20 6.86
N GLY A 232 29.44 7.49 6.76
CA GLY A 232 30.60 8.01 6.06
C GLY A 232 31.91 7.65 6.76
N GLY A 233 31.99 7.77 8.08
CA GLY A 233 33.23 7.52 8.83
C GLY A 233 34.47 8.17 8.20
N ASP A 234 35.45 7.34 7.80
CA ASP A 234 36.67 7.78 7.11
C ASP A 234 36.58 7.72 5.57
N LYS A 235 35.39 7.52 4.99
CA LYS A 235 35.20 7.41 3.53
C LYS A 235 35.39 8.77 2.86
N THR A 236 35.87 8.74 1.62
CA THR A 236 35.79 9.90 0.72
C THR A 236 34.34 10.08 0.23
N GLU A 237 34.00 11.27 -0.24
CA GLU A 237 32.70 11.58 -0.85
C GLU A 237 32.30 10.52 -1.90
N GLU A 238 33.18 10.21 -2.86
CA GLU A 238 32.94 9.19 -3.88
C GLU A 238 32.80 7.77 -3.32
N ALA A 239 33.54 7.43 -2.26
CA ALA A 239 33.45 6.09 -1.66
C ALA A 239 32.15 5.92 -0.87
N LEU A 240 31.63 7.00 -0.26
CA LEU A 240 30.32 7.02 0.36
C LEU A 240 29.22 6.94 -0.69
N LEU A 241 29.31 7.72 -1.78
CA LEU A 241 28.38 7.63 -2.91
C LEU A 241 28.35 6.22 -3.49
N SER A 242 29.51 5.60 -3.70
CA SER A 242 29.62 4.23 -4.22
C SER A 242 28.93 3.22 -3.30
N ALA A 243 29.01 3.40 -1.98
CA ALA A 243 28.33 2.52 -1.03
C ALA A 243 26.81 2.70 -1.07
N LEU A 244 26.34 3.95 -1.21
CA LEU A 244 24.91 4.23 -1.44
C LEU A 244 24.40 3.61 -2.74
N VAL A 245 25.16 3.73 -3.83
CA VAL A 245 24.80 3.10 -5.12
C VAL A 245 24.70 1.58 -4.99
N SER A 246 25.60 0.95 -4.22
CA SER A 246 25.49 -0.48 -3.91
C SER A 246 24.22 -0.79 -3.12
N ALA A 247 23.90 -0.02 -2.08
CA ALA A 247 22.67 -0.20 -1.30
C ALA A 247 21.41 -0.05 -2.17
N ALA A 248 21.35 0.95 -3.05
CA ALA A 248 20.22 1.12 -3.97
C ALA A 248 20.05 -0.06 -4.94
N ARG A 249 21.17 -0.62 -5.47
CA ARG A 249 21.12 -1.80 -6.33
C ARG A 249 20.63 -3.05 -5.58
N GLU A 250 21.01 -3.21 -4.32
CA GLU A 250 20.49 -4.28 -3.46
C GLU A 250 18.99 -4.10 -3.18
N TRP A 251 18.56 -2.88 -2.86
CA TRP A 251 17.14 -2.55 -2.64
C TRP A 251 16.29 -2.76 -3.89
N HIS A 252 16.78 -2.41 -5.09
CA HIS A 252 16.08 -2.70 -6.35
C HIS A 252 15.80 -4.20 -6.54
N ALA A 253 16.74 -5.06 -6.14
CA ALA A 253 16.55 -6.50 -6.21
C ALA A 253 15.50 -6.97 -5.19
N GLU A 254 15.53 -6.44 -3.97
CA GLU A 254 14.56 -6.77 -2.92
C GLU A 254 13.13 -6.35 -3.30
N ILE A 255 12.95 -5.13 -3.81
CA ILE A 255 11.64 -4.66 -4.29
C ILE A 255 11.08 -5.59 -5.37
N ALA A 256 11.90 -6.03 -6.33
CA ALA A 256 11.45 -6.93 -7.39
C ALA A 256 11.02 -8.30 -6.85
N GLU A 257 11.71 -8.82 -5.82
CA GLU A 257 11.30 -10.06 -5.13
C GLU A 257 9.98 -9.89 -4.37
N ILE A 258 9.83 -8.78 -3.63
CA ILE A 258 8.60 -8.46 -2.88
C ILE A 258 7.41 -8.29 -3.84
N ALA A 259 7.58 -7.51 -4.90
CA ALA A 259 6.56 -7.28 -5.90
C ALA A 259 6.17 -8.59 -6.60
N SER A 260 7.14 -9.48 -6.86
CA SER A 260 6.88 -10.80 -7.44
C SER A 260 6.05 -11.70 -6.52
N ALA A 261 6.34 -11.64 -5.21
CA ALA A 261 5.58 -12.38 -4.21
C ALA A 261 4.15 -11.86 -4.05
N ALA A 262 3.94 -10.55 -4.19
CA ALA A 262 2.64 -9.90 -4.02
C ALA A 262 1.70 -10.07 -5.23
N SER A 263 2.22 -9.97 -6.46
CA SER A 263 1.40 -10.01 -7.69
C SER A 263 1.16 -11.43 -8.24
N GLY A 264 1.93 -12.42 -7.77
CA GLY A 264 1.96 -13.76 -8.36
C GLY A 264 2.54 -13.83 -9.78
N GLN A 265 2.96 -12.68 -10.33
CA GLN A 265 3.76 -12.58 -11.54
C GLN A 265 5.24 -12.54 -11.14
N VAL A 266 6.11 -13.19 -11.89
CA VAL A 266 7.55 -12.99 -11.72
C VAL A 266 7.86 -11.62 -12.33
N PHE A 267 8.12 -10.61 -11.49
CA PHE A 267 8.84 -9.43 -11.96
C PHE A 267 10.23 -9.93 -12.36
N ASP A 268 10.52 -9.79 -13.66
CA ASP A 268 11.69 -10.38 -14.26
C ASP A 268 12.93 -9.50 -14.05
N ASP A 269 14.10 -10.06 -14.41
CA ASP A 269 15.38 -9.35 -14.44
C ASP A 269 15.29 -8.00 -15.22
N GLN A 270 14.32 -7.84 -16.13
CA GLN A 270 14.15 -6.62 -16.92
C GLN A 270 13.67 -5.43 -16.09
N THR A 271 12.89 -5.65 -15.03
CA THR A 271 12.43 -4.56 -14.15
C THR A 271 13.58 -4.01 -13.31
N VAL A 272 14.39 -4.89 -12.72
CA VAL A 272 15.61 -4.52 -11.99
C VAL A 272 16.61 -3.86 -12.95
N GLU A 273 16.75 -4.38 -14.17
CA GLU A 273 17.58 -3.77 -15.21
C GLU A 273 17.12 -2.36 -15.55
N ALA A 274 15.82 -2.12 -15.70
CA ALA A 274 15.26 -0.78 -15.97
C ALA A 274 15.55 0.21 -14.82
N MET A 275 15.37 -0.21 -13.56
CA MET A 275 15.70 0.62 -12.40
C MET A 275 17.21 0.96 -12.35
N ASN A 276 18.07 -0.01 -12.67
CA ASN A 276 19.52 0.20 -12.70
C ASN A 276 19.97 1.06 -13.88
N VAL A 277 19.31 0.96 -15.03
CA VAL A 277 19.53 1.86 -16.17
C VAL A 277 19.26 3.30 -15.77
N GLU A 278 18.21 3.56 -14.97
CA GLU A 278 17.90 4.92 -14.54
C GLU A 278 18.85 5.45 -13.48
N LEU A 279 19.20 4.62 -12.50
CA LEU A 279 20.25 4.95 -11.54
C LEU A 279 21.55 5.37 -12.26
N ASN A 280 21.95 4.61 -13.30
CA ASN A 280 23.14 4.94 -14.08
C ASN A 280 23.00 6.26 -14.87
N GLN A 281 21.79 6.62 -15.33
CA GLN A 281 21.54 7.91 -15.99
C GLN A 281 21.66 9.08 -15.01
N GLU A 282 21.15 8.93 -13.78
CA GLU A 282 21.32 9.97 -12.75
C GLU A 282 22.79 10.08 -12.29
N LEU A 283 23.51 8.96 -12.20
CA LEU A 283 24.96 8.98 -11.94
C LEU A 283 25.72 9.67 -13.08
N GLU A 284 25.33 9.46 -14.34
CA GLU A 284 25.91 10.19 -15.47
C GLU A 284 25.63 11.70 -15.38
N ARG A 285 24.41 12.09 -14.99
CA ARG A 285 24.01 13.49 -14.77
C ARG A 285 24.90 14.17 -13.72
N THR A 286 25.26 13.47 -12.65
CA THR A 286 26.08 14.00 -11.55
C THR A 286 27.59 13.83 -11.78
N GLY A 287 28.00 13.19 -12.89
CA GLY A 287 29.41 13.02 -13.24
C GLY A 287 30.08 11.77 -12.66
N TYR A 288 29.29 10.81 -12.15
CA TYR A 288 29.71 9.59 -11.49
C TYR A 288 29.32 8.31 -12.26
N SER A 289 29.27 8.37 -13.60
CA SER A 289 28.87 7.23 -14.45
C SER A 289 29.78 6.00 -14.35
N HIS A 290 30.91 6.08 -13.64
CA HIS A 290 31.82 4.96 -13.40
C HIS A 290 31.47 4.09 -12.18
N LEU A 291 30.47 4.50 -11.37
CA LEU A 291 29.97 3.77 -10.19
C LEU A 291 28.84 2.79 -10.57
#